data_AF-A0A1B0A327-F1
#
_entry.id   AF-A0A1B0A327-F1
#
_cell.length_a   1.000
_cell.length_b   1.000
_cell.length_c   1.000
_cell.angle_alpha   90.00
_cell.angle_beta   90.00
_cell.angle_gamma   90.00
#
_symmetry.space_group_name_H-M   'P 1'
#
loop_
_entity.id
_entity.type
_entity.pdbx_description
1 polymer ?
#
loop_
_entity_poly.entity_id
_entity_poly.type
_entity_poly.pdbx_seq_one_letter_code
_entity_poly.pdbx_strand_id
1 'polypeptide(L)'
;MSYRTKQKPLVAVTQMCTTIDKAANMRQVEQLIEMAKAQSAEFVFLPECCDFVGENRKQTLELSEPLTGPTMEQYQALAKKHDVWLSLGGLHESILDQYERKTDKIHNAHVILNNRGELVAVYRKLHLFDVDTPEFTFQESKVVSGGQRLIAPFETPIGKLALQICYDMRFPETSKAHWEVLLRSRAIETQCFVLAAAQVGHHNNKRQSWGHALIVDPWGKILADLGEKKLDVATVEIDLDSVEPIRSRMPCFKHRRDDLYSLAAYGEGTTEPQQDYMFADNCIKKETIFFESPHSYAFTNICCVVEGHVLVSTKRVVPRLKDLNTAEISDLFTVTCRIQRMLENFYKTSASTVNVQDGPLAGQTVPHVHFHVMPRRLGDFEHNDQVYRMLDATASKKVERTIEERIKEAQSYREALRTMKQ
;
A
#
# COMPACT_ATOMS: atom_id res chain seq x y z
N MET A 1 -25.33 24.88 16.99
CA MET A 1 -24.95 25.01 15.57
C MET A 1 -23.77 25.95 15.48
N SER A 2 -22.63 25.50 14.93
CA SER A 2 -21.49 26.36 14.59
C SER A 2 -21.18 26.14 13.12
N TYR A 3 -21.85 26.92 12.26
CA TYR A 3 -21.56 26.95 10.83
C TYR A 3 -20.26 27.73 10.60
N ARG A 4 -19.12 27.14 10.95
CA ARG A 4 -17.88 27.44 10.25
C ARG A 4 -17.94 26.67 8.94
N THR A 5 -18.31 27.36 7.87
CA THR A 5 -18.02 26.90 6.51
C THR A 5 -16.51 26.70 6.40
N LYS A 6 -16.04 25.46 6.51
CA LYS A 6 -14.69 25.12 6.06
C LYS A 6 -14.65 25.49 4.58
N GLN A 7 -13.75 26.39 4.22
CA GLN A 7 -13.45 26.66 2.82
C GLN A 7 -13.02 25.33 2.20
N LYS A 8 -13.62 24.96 1.07
CA LYS A 8 -13.28 23.72 0.39
C LYS A 8 -11.87 23.87 -0.16
N PRO A 9 -10.96 22.90 0.07
CA PRO A 9 -9.59 23.04 -0.37
C PRO A 9 -9.57 23.00 -1.91
N LEU A 10 -8.89 23.99 -2.50
CA LEU A 10 -8.71 24.07 -3.94
C LEU A 10 -7.47 23.25 -4.33
N VAL A 11 -7.63 22.34 -5.29
CA VAL A 11 -6.54 21.55 -5.85
C VAL A 11 -6.27 21.91 -7.30
N ALA A 12 -5.06 21.64 -7.75
CA ALA A 12 -4.58 21.88 -9.11
C ALA A 12 -4.08 20.58 -9.72
N VAL A 13 -4.67 20.14 -10.84
CA VAL A 13 -4.14 19.06 -11.68
C VAL A 13 -3.43 19.66 -12.87
N THR A 14 -2.17 19.29 -13.09
CA THR A 14 -1.34 19.89 -14.13
C THR A 14 -1.13 18.98 -15.33
N GLN A 15 -0.73 19.60 -16.44
CA GLN A 15 -0.27 18.95 -17.64
C GLN A 15 1.05 19.58 -18.11
N MET A 16 2.02 18.77 -18.53
CA MET A 16 3.30 19.23 -19.05
C MET A 16 3.88 18.30 -20.12
N CYS A 17 4.90 18.76 -20.83
CA CYS A 17 5.75 17.92 -21.66
C CYS A 17 7.17 17.87 -21.08
N THR A 18 7.45 16.82 -20.31
CA THR A 18 8.80 16.57 -19.80
C THR A 18 9.74 16.10 -20.91
N THR A 19 10.98 16.59 -20.94
CA THR A 19 12.05 16.12 -21.86
C THR A 19 13.22 15.53 -21.07
N ILE A 20 14.38 15.29 -21.71
CA ILE A 20 15.60 14.88 -20.99
C ILE A 20 16.24 16.00 -20.15
N ASP A 21 15.95 17.29 -20.44
CA ASP A 21 16.50 18.44 -19.71
C ASP A 21 15.78 18.66 -18.38
N LYS A 22 16.32 18.06 -17.31
CA LYS A 22 15.85 18.21 -15.92
C LYS A 22 15.69 19.67 -15.49
N ALA A 23 16.57 20.58 -15.93
CA ALA A 23 16.49 21.99 -15.55
C ALA A 23 15.34 22.71 -16.29
N ALA A 24 15.09 22.38 -17.56
CA ALA A 24 13.90 22.86 -18.27
C ALA A 24 12.61 22.30 -17.69
N ASN A 25 12.59 21.02 -17.31
CA ASN A 25 11.43 20.38 -16.68
C ASN A 25 11.12 21.02 -15.31
N MET A 26 12.14 21.30 -14.50
CA MET A 26 11.95 21.96 -13.21
C MET A 26 11.40 23.39 -13.37
N ARG A 27 11.84 24.14 -14.39
CA ARG A 27 11.24 25.46 -14.73
C ARG A 27 9.77 25.34 -15.15
N GLN A 28 9.41 24.31 -15.92
CA GLN A 28 8.00 24.02 -16.24
C GLN A 28 7.19 23.73 -14.98
N VAL A 29 7.74 22.95 -14.03
CA VAL A 29 7.06 22.66 -12.76
C VAL A 29 6.86 23.91 -11.91
N GLU A 30 7.89 24.75 -11.77
CA GLU A 30 7.78 26.02 -11.02
C GLU A 30 6.69 26.92 -11.64
N GLN A 31 6.65 27.04 -12.96
CA GLN A 31 5.59 27.78 -13.66
C GLN A 31 4.18 27.20 -13.39
N LEU A 32 4.02 25.88 -13.38
CA LEU A 32 2.72 25.25 -13.06
C LEU A 32 2.30 25.47 -11.62
N ILE A 33 3.24 25.44 -10.68
CA ILE A 33 2.99 25.74 -9.26
C ILE A 33 2.60 27.21 -9.09
N GLU A 34 3.23 28.13 -9.82
CA GLU A 34 2.86 29.55 -9.84
C GLU A 34 1.46 29.78 -10.44
N MET A 35 1.12 29.12 -11.56
CA MET A 35 -0.22 29.15 -12.16
C MET A 35 -1.30 28.56 -11.23
N ALA A 36 -0.97 27.52 -10.47
CA ALA A 36 -1.84 26.92 -9.47
C ALA A 36 -2.04 27.84 -8.26
N LYS A 37 -0.95 28.42 -7.72
CA LYS A 37 -1.00 29.31 -6.54
C LYS A 37 -1.65 30.65 -6.86
N ALA A 38 -1.53 31.16 -8.09
CA ALA A 38 -2.27 32.33 -8.56
C ALA A 38 -3.80 32.13 -8.51
N GLN A 39 -4.26 30.88 -8.60
CA GLN A 39 -5.66 30.49 -8.43
C GLN A 39 -6.00 30.09 -6.97
N SER A 40 -5.04 30.23 -6.04
CA SER A 40 -5.16 29.82 -4.63
C SER A 40 -5.26 28.31 -4.39
N ALA A 41 -4.70 27.47 -5.28
CA ALA A 41 -4.60 26.03 -5.01
C ALA A 41 -3.62 25.74 -3.86
N GLU A 42 -4.00 24.81 -2.99
CA GLU A 42 -3.23 24.36 -1.82
C GLU A 42 -2.50 23.03 -2.07
N PHE A 43 -2.93 22.26 -3.08
CA PHE A 43 -2.36 20.96 -3.46
C PHE A 43 -2.20 20.89 -4.98
N VAL A 44 -0.98 20.68 -5.48
CA VAL A 44 -0.65 20.59 -6.91
C VAL A 44 -0.25 19.14 -7.27
N PHE A 45 -0.91 18.59 -8.29
CA PHE A 45 -0.66 17.25 -8.83
C PHE A 45 0.13 17.36 -10.13
N LEU A 46 1.35 16.84 -10.12
CA LEU A 46 2.26 16.72 -11.26
C LEU A 46 2.21 15.29 -11.84
N PRO A 47 2.43 15.11 -13.15
CA PRO A 47 2.32 13.81 -13.80
C PRO A 47 3.44 12.81 -13.49
N GLU A 48 3.24 11.56 -13.92
CA GLU A 48 4.31 10.57 -14.11
C GLU A 48 5.45 11.17 -14.97
N CYS A 49 6.70 10.87 -14.65
CA CYS A 49 7.90 11.45 -15.26
C CYS A 49 7.93 12.99 -15.20
N CYS A 50 7.56 13.65 -14.09
CA CYS A 50 7.69 15.11 -13.97
C CYS A 50 9.16 15.59 -13.83
N ASP A 51 10.10 14.67 -13.59
CA ASP A 51 11.53 14.91 -13.48
C ASP A 51 12.26 14.94 -14.83
N PHE A 52 12.21 13.83 -15.59
CA PHE A 52 12.76 13.74 -16.94
C PHE A 52 12.14 12.59 -17.76
N VAL A 53 12.38 12.61 -19.06
CA VAL A 53 12.09 11.50 -19.98
C VAL A 53 13.36 11.14 -20.74
N GLY A 54 13.99 10.04 -20.35
CA GLY A 54 15.17 9.51 -21.05
C GLY A 54 14.82 8.90 -22.41
N GLU A 55 15.78 8.88 -23.33
CA GLU A 55 15.61 8.28 -24.66
C GLU A 55 15.99 6.79 -24.69
N ASN A 56 16.73 6.33 -23.67
CA ASN A 56 17.20 4.95 -23.54
C ASN A 56 17.53 4.56 -22.08
N ARG A 57 17.62 3.26 -21.82
CA ARG A 57 17.91 2.69 -20.49
C ARG A 57 19.13 3.31 -19.79
N LYS A 58 20.22 3.55 -20.52
CA LYS A 58 21.48 4.05 -19.94
C LYS A 58 21.28 5.46 -19.39
N GLN A 59 20.72 6.37 -20.20
CA GLN A 59 20.37 7.72 -19.75
C GLN A 59 19.41 7.70 -18.56
N THR A 60 18.38 6.83 -18.57
CA THR A 60 17.43 6.73 -17.46
C THR A 60 18.10 6.31 -16.14
N LEU A 61 19.02 5.35 -16.18
CA LEU A 61 19.79 4.96 -14.99
C LEU A 61 20.75 6.08 -14.53
N GLU A 62 21.44 6.73 -15.46
CA GLU A 62 22.35 7.84 -15.18
C GLU A 62 21.64 9.03 -14.51
N LEU A 63 20.48 9.44 -15.04
CA LEU A 63 19.70 10.62 -14.60
C LEU A 63 18.74 10.36 -13.43
N SER A 64 18.41 9.10 -13.14
CA SER A 64 17.67 8.70 -11.93
C SER A 64 18.39 9.17 -10.66
N GLU A 65 17.66 9.45 -9.58
CA GLU A 65 18.25 9.86 -8.30
C GLU A 65 17.55 9.14 -7.14
N PRO A 66 18.23 8.89 -6.00
CA PRO A 66 17.52 8.50 -4.78
C PRO A 66 16.58 9.65 -4.37
N LEU A 67 15.57 9.36 -3.54
CA LEU A 67 14.65 10.39 -3.03
C LEU A 67 15.31 11.41 -2.06
N THR A 68 16.61 11.26 -1.80
CA THR A 68 17.47 12.22 -1.09
C THR A 68 18.38 13.01 -2.04
N GLY A 69 18.19 12.89 -3.36
CA GLY A 69 18.98 13.58 -4.38
C GLY A 69 18.53 15.01 -4.68
N PRO A 70 19.34 15.79 -5.40
CA PRO A 70 19.13 17.22 -5.63
C PRO A 70 17.81 17.56 -6.35
N THR A 71 17.26 16.66 -7.17
CA THR A 71 15.94 16.86 -7.79
C THR A 71 14.83 16.89 -6.73
N MET A 72 14.93 16.07 -5.68
CA MET A 72 13.97 16.10 -4.58
C MET A 72 14.11 17.38 -3.77
N GLU A 73 15.34 17.78 -3.43
CA GLU A 73 15.60 19.03 -2.70
C GLU A 73 14.98 20.24 -3.41
N GLN A 74 15.01 20.28 -4.75
CA GLN A 74 14.33 21.29 -5.56
C GLN A 74 12.79 21.25 -5.40
N TYR A 75 12.16 20.08 -5.48
CA TYR A 75 10.71 19.96 -5.24
C TYR A 75 10.31 20.34 -3.80
N GLN A 76 11.12 19.97 -2.81
CA GLN A 76 10.91 20.34 -1.40
C GLN A 76 11.03 21.86 -1.19
N ALA A 77 12.01 22.50 -1.85
CA ALA A 77 12.15 23.94 -1.84
C ALA A 77 10.97 24.65 -2.52
N LEU A 78 10.45 24.12 -3.64
CA LEU A 78 9.27 24.68 -4.31
C LEU A 78 7.99 24.53 -3.46
N ALA A 79 7.74 23.36 -2.88
CA ALA A 79 6.61 23.13 -1.97
C ALA A 79 6.59 24.14 -0.81
N LYS A 80 7.76 24.39 -0.21
CA LYS A 80 7.96 25.36 0.87
C LYS A 80 7.90 26.82 0.42
N LYS A 81 8.46 27.16 -0.76
CA LYS A 81 8.46 28.52 -1.34
C LYS A 81 7.05 28.99 -1.64
N HIS A 82 6.22 28.11 -2.20
CA HIS A 82 4.86 28.46 -2.66
C HIS A 82 3.76 28.09 -1.64
N ASP A 83 4.12 27.48 -0.51
CA ASP A 83 3.19 27.01 0.53
C ASP A 83 2.09 26.13 -0.08
N VAL A 84 2.50 25.02 -0.70
CA VAL A 84 1.61 24.04 -1.35
C VAL A 84 2.06 22.61 -1.08
N TRP A 85 1.10 21.70 -0.99
CA TRP A 85 1.36 20.27 -1.08
C TRP A 85 1.64 19.89 -2.53
N LEU A 86 2.61 18.99 -2.75
CA LEU A 86 2.96 18.49 -4.08
C LEU A 86 2.74 16.98 -4.17
N SER A 87 2.08 16.57 -5.24
CA SER A 87 1.93 15.18 -5.66
C SER A 87 2.81 14.94 -6.88
N LEU A 88 3.98 14.34 -6.69
CA LEU A 88 4.97 14.05 -7.73
C LEU A 88 4.61 12.69 -8.34
N GLY A 89 3.84 12.66 -9.44
CA GLY A 89 3.10 11.48 -9.92
C GLY A 89 3.91 10.29 -10.46
N GLY A 90 5.24 10.32 -10.38
CA GLY A 90 6.11 9.20 -10.77
C GLY A 90 7.53 9.63 -11.11
N LEU A 91 8.40 9.67 -10.12
CA LEU A 91 9.83 9.99 -10.25
C LEU A 91 10.67 8.74 -10.56
N HIS A 92 11.80 8.93 -11.22
CA HIS A 92 12.79 7.87 -11.46
C HIS A 92 13.70 7.69 -10.23
N GLU A 93 13.23 6.95 -9.24
CA GLU A 93 13.94 6.68 -7.99
C GLU A 93 15.07 5.64 -8.20
N SER A 94 16.34 6.02 -8.04
CA SER A 94 17.46 5.06 -8.04
C SER A 94 17.32 4.03 -6.92
N ILE A 95 17.42 2.74 -7.25
CA ILE A 95 17.63 1.68 -6.25
C ILE A 95 19.13 1.59 -5.96
N LEU A 96 19.50 1.74 -4.69
CA LEU A 96 20.89 1.64 -4.23
C LEU A 96 21.19 0.24 -3.66
N ASP A 97 22.42 -0.23 -3.84
CA ASP A 97 22.92 -1.43 -3.19
C ASP A 97 23.39 -1.17 -1.74
N GLN A 98 23.88 -2.21 -1.06
CA GLN A 98 24.40 -2.13 0.32
C GLN A 98 25.64 -1.25 0.50
N TYR A 99 26.19 -0.68 -0.58
CA TYR A 99 27.31 0.25 -0.60
C TYR A 99 26.89 1.63 -1.16
N GLU A 100 25.59 1.93 -1.16
CA GLU A 100 24.97 3.16 -1.67
C GLU A 100 25.19 3.43 -3.18
N ARG A 101 25.51 2.40 -3.96
CA ARG A 101 25.74 2.53 -5.41
C ARG A 101 24.47 2.25 -6.18
N LYS A 102 24.19 3.03 -7.24
CA LYS A 102 23.06 2.77 -8.14
C LYS A 102 23.15 1.36 -8.73
N THR A 103 22.06 0.60 -8.63
CA THR A 103 21.88 -0.69 -9.31
C THR A 103 21.48 -0.48 -10.78
N ASP A 104 21.28 -1.56 -11.53
CA ASP A 104 20.76 -1.51 -12.91
C ASP A 104 19.23 -1.34 -12.99
N LYS A 105 18.58 -1.06 -11.85
CA LYS A 105 17.14 -0.88 -11.68
C LYS A 105 16.79 0.43 -10.96
N ILE A 106 15.58 0.91 -11.23
CA ILE A 106 14.94 2.03 -10.54
C ILE A 106 13.55 1.64 -10.04
N HIS A 107 12.95 2.46 -9.19
CA HIS A 107 11.49 2.48 -9.02
C HIS A 107 10.89 3.66 -9.78
N ASN A 108 9.60 3.52 -10.12
CA ASN A 108 8.75 4.62 -10.55
C ASN A 108 7.93 5.02 -9.31
N ALA A 109 8.27 6.16 -8.71
CA ALA A 109 7.89 6.53 -7.35
C ALA A 109 6.96 7.75 -7.33
N HIS A 110 5.70 7.54 -6.96
CA HIS A 110 4.74 8.60 -6.67
C HIS A 110 5.01 9.12 -5.25
N VAL A 111 5.47 10.37 -5.13
CA VAL A 111 5.87 10.97 -3.84
C VAL A 111 4.93 12.11 -3.47
N ILE A 112 4.48 12.15 -2.23
CA ILE A 112 3.76 13.31 -1.66
C ILE A 112 4.70 14.11 -0.77
N LEU A 113 4.79 15.41 -1.04
CA LEU A 113 5.42 16.41 -0.17
C LEU A 113 4.34 17.31 0.43
N ASN A 114 4.46 17.67 1.71
CA ASN A 114 3.62 18.71 2.30
C ASN A 114 4.17 20.12 2.01
N ASN A 115 3.40 21.15 2.40
CA ASN A 115 3.77 22.56 2.26
C ASN A 115 5.01 23.02 3.07
N ARG A 116 5.63 22.13 3.85
CA ARG A 116 6.92 22.38 4.52
C ARG A 116 8.11 21.80 3.74
N GLY A 117 7.84 21.04 2.68
CA GLY A 117 8.82 20.22 1.97
C GLY A 117 9.11 18.88 2.65
N GLU A 118 8.32 18.46 3.63
CA GLU A 118 8.49 17.15 4.30
C GLU A 118 7.85 16.06 3.42
N LEU A 119 8.56 14.94 3.24
CA LEU A 119 8.06 13.78 2.52
C LEU A 119 7.06 13.02 3.39
N VAL A 120 5.82 12.92 2.91
CA VAL A 120 4.68 12.32 3.65
C VAL A 120 4.45 10.87 3.27
N ALA A 121 4.53 10.55 1.97
CA ALA A 121 4.25 9.21 1.46
C ALA A 121 5.05 8.92 0.19
N VAL A 122 5.37 7.63 -0.01
CA VAL A 122 5.92 7.09 -1.27
C VAL A 122 5.12 5.86 -1.65
N TYR A 123 4.56 5.89 -2.86
CA TYR A 123 4.02 4.73 -3.54
C TYR A 123 4.94 4.38 -4.72
N ARG A 124 5.24 3.09 -4.91
CA ARG A 124 6.07 2.60 -6.02
C ARG A 124 5.18 1.79 -6.95
N LYS A 125 5.14 2.15 -8.24
CA LYS A 125 4.29 1.55 -9.28
C LYS A 125 4.25 0.04 -9.17
N LEU A 126 3.07 -0.53 -8.99
CA LEU A 126 2.92 -1.98 -8.82
C LEU A 126 2.90 -2.69 -10.18
N HIS A 127 2.17 -2.13 -11.13
CA HIS A 127 1.97 -2.74 -12.44
C HIS A 127 2.87 -2.08 -13.48
N LEU A 128 3.89 -2.82 -13.94
CA LEU A 128 4.76 -2.39 -15.02
C LEU A 128 4.18 -2.79 -16.37
N PHE A 129 4.35 -1.94 -17.39
CA PHE A 129 3.91 -2.26 -18.74
C PHE A 129 4.98 -3.06 -19.51
N ASP A 130 4.77 -4.37 -19.55
CA ASP A 130 5.49 -5.28 -20.44
C ASP A 130 4.52 -5.81 -21.52
N VAL A 131 4.93 -5.67 -22.77
CA VAL A 131 4.25 -6.18 -23.96
C VAL A 131 5.30 -6.66 -24.97
N ASP A 132 5.04 -7.81 -25.56
CA ASP A 132 5.91 -8.41 -26.57
C ASP A 132 5.02 -9.03 -27.66
N THR A 133 4.81 -8.29 -28.75
CA THR A 133 4.09 -8.76 -29.94
C THR A 133 4.96 -8.56 -31.19
N PRO A 134 4.68 -9.24 -32.31
CA PRO A 134 5.43 -9.06 -33.56
C PRO A 134 5.47 -7.61 -34.07
N GLU A 135 4.47 -6.80 -33.71
CA GLU A 135 4.32 -5.40 -34.11
C GLU A 135 4.94 -4.42 -33.11
N PHE A 136 4.98 -4.77 -31.81
CA PHE A 136 5.44 -3.88 -30.75
C PHE A 136 5.98 -4.63 -29.52
N THR A 137 7.27 -4.44 -29.24
CA THR A 137 7.92 -4.90 -28.01
C THR A 137 8.30 -3.70 -27.14
N PHE A 138 7.79 -3.66 -25.91
CA PHE A 138 8.17 -2.69 -24.88
C PHE A 138 8.14 -3.36 -23.50
N GLN A 139 9.20 -3.22 -22.72
CA GLN A 139 9.32 -3.87 -21.42
C GLN A 139 9.83 -2.88 -20.38
N GLU A 140 8.91 -2.26 -19.64
CA GLU A 140 9.21 -1.37 -18.51
C GLU A 140 10.03 -2.11 -17.44
N SER A 141 9.76 -3.40 -17.21
CA SER A 141 10.46 -4.24 -16.22
C SER A 141 11.96 -4.43 -16.49
N LYS A 142 12.44 -4.16 -17.71
CA LYS A 142 13.89 -4.17 -18.00
C LYS A 142 14.64 -3.11 -17.20
N VAL A 143 14.00 -1.98 -16.85
CA VAL A 143 14.62 -0.86 -16.14
C VAL A 143 13.97 -0.59 -14.78
N VAL A 144 12.65 -0.72 -14.69
CA VAL A 144 11.89 -0.45 -13.46
C VAL A 144 11.68 -1.76 -12.67
N SER A 145 11.74 -1.68 -11.35
CA SER A 145 11.32 -2.72 -10.42
C SER A 145 9.95 -2.36 -9.83
N GLY A 146 9.00 -3.28 -9.90
CA GLY A 146 7.67 -3.11 -9.33
C GLY A 146 7.71 -2.88 -7.81
N GLY A 147 6.73 -2.13 -7.30
CA GLY A 147 6.53 -1.94 -5.87
C GLY A 147 6.23 -3.26 -5.15
N GLN A 148 6.60 -3.35 -3.87
CA GLN A 148 6.49 -4.58 -3.07
C GLN A 148 5.28 -4.61 -2.12
N ARG A 149 4.47 -3.54 -2.10
CA ARG A 149 3.32 -3.41 -1.19
C ARG A 149 2.29 -2.43 -1.74
N LEU A 150 1.02 -2.72 -1.48
CA LEU A 150 -0.03 -1.71 -1.52
C LEU A 150 0.23 -0.67 -0.41
N ILE A 151 -0.15 0.58 -0.68
CA ILE A 151 -0.10 1.68 0.29
C ILE A 151 -1.55 2.06 0.58
N ALA A 152 -1.98 1.87 1.83
CA ALA A 152 -3.32 2.27 2.26
C ALA A 152 -3.51 3.80 2.12
N PRO A 153 -4.74 4.28 1.85
CA PRO A 153 -5.01 5.72 1.77
C PRO A 153 -4.69 6.44 3.09
N PHE A 154 -3.99 7.57 3.00
CA PHE A 154 -3.55 8.36 4.15
C PHE A 154 -4.21 9.74 4.18
N GLU A 155 -4.26 10.34 5.37
CA GLU A 155 -4.88 11.66 5.58
C GLU A 155 -4.05 12.79 4.97
N THR A 156 -4.73 13.72 4.31
CA THR A 156 -4.16 14.95 3.74
C THR A 156 -5.15 16.12 3.95
N PRO A 157 -4.78 17.38 3.69
CA PRO A 157 -5.72 18.51 3.77
C PRO A 157 -6.96 18.38 2.87
N ILE A 158 -6.88 17.57 1.80
CA ILE A 158 -7.96 17.31 0.84
C ILE A 158 -8.74 16.02 1.15
N GLY A 159 -8.52 15.41 2.32
CA GLY A 159 -9.11 14.14 2.74
C GLY A 159 -8.15 12.95 2.56
N LYS A 160 -8.70 11.72 2.60
CA LYS A 160 -7.92 10.49 2.40
C LYS A 160 -7.49 10.36 0.95
N LEU A 161 -6.19 10.38 0.70
CA LEU A 161 -5.59 10.25 -0.63
C LEU A 161 -5.04 8.83 -0.84
N ALA A 162 -5.38 8.23 -1.98
CA ALA A 162 -4.79 7.00 -2.49
C ALA A 162 -3.85 7.32 -3.66
N LEU A 163 -2.77 6.54 -3.82
CA LEU A 163 -1.76 6.77 -4.85
C LEU A 163 -1.70 5.59 -5.82
N GLN A 164 -1.68 5.90 -7.12
CA GLN A 164 -1.51 4.98 -8.24
C GLN A 164 -0.69 5.69 -9.34
N ILE A 165 -0.12 4.95 -10.30
CA ILE A 165 0.64 5.52 -11.43
C ILE A 165 0.24 4.84 -12.74
N CYS A 166 -0.35 5.60 -13.65
CA CYS A 166 -0.45 5.28 -15.09
C CYS A 166 -0.96 3.85 -15.40
N TYR A 167 -0.06 2.86 -15.55
CA TYR A 167 -0.41 1.47 -15.84
C TYR A 167 -1.01 0.69 -14.65
N ASP A 168 -0.95 1.22 -13.42
CA ASP A 168 -1.81 0.77 -12.34
C ASP A 168 -3.29 0.92 -12.71
N MET A 169 -3.62 1.95 -13.52
CA MET A 169 -4.88 2.07 -14.26
C MET A 169 -5.01 1.03 -15.42
N ARG A 170 -4.51 -0.20 -15.26
CA ARG A 170 -4.83 -1.39 -16.10
C ARG A 170 -5.29 -2.73 -15.45
N PHE A 171 -5.48 -2.91 -14.13
CA PHE A 171 -6.07 -4.15 -13.52
C PHE A 171 -7.22 -3.82 -12.55
N PRO A 172 -8.50 -4.27 -12.70
CA PRO A 172 -9.67 -3.73 -11.97
C PRO A 172 -9.55 -3.63 -10.45
N GLU A 173 -8.79 -4.55 -9.86
CA GLU A 173 -8.48 -4.71 -8.44
C GLU A 173 -7.62 -3.54 -7.91
N THR A 174 -7.05 -2.75 -8.81
CA THR A 174 -6.50 -1.41 -8.57
C THR A 174 -7.18 -0.37 -9.47
N SER A 175 -7.18 -0.58 -10.80
CA SER A 175 -8.05 0.03 -11.82
C SER A 175 -7.75 -0.49 -13.27
N LYS A 176 -8.69 -0.88 -14.18
CA LYS A 176 -8.43 -1.31 -15.64
C LYS A 176 -8.27 -0.15 -16.69
N ALA A 177 -8.06 -0.40 -18.03
CA ALA A 177 -7.62 0.43 -19.23
C ALA A 177 -8.65 1.34 -20.03
N HIS A 178 -8.24 2.50 -20.64
CA HIS A 178 -8.99 3.54 -21.46
C HIS A 178 -9.13 4.98 -20.84
N TRP A 179 -8.04 5.78 -20.76
CA TRP A 179 -7.94 7.07 -20.03
C TRP A 179 -9.24 7.72 -19.46
N GLU A 180 -10.01 8.49 -20.24
CA GLU A 180 -11.23 9.16 -19.73
C GLU A 180 -12.27 8.17 -19.16
N VAL A 181 -12.63 7.15 -19.96
CA VAL A 181 -13.61 6.11 -19.59
C VAL A 181 -13.24 5.44 -18.28
N LEU A 182 -11.94 5.28 -18.00
CA LEU A 182 -11.46 4.72 -16.75
C LEU A 182 -11.52 5.62 -15.57
N LEU A 183 -10.98 6.83 -15.71
CA LEU A 183 -10.89 7.76 -14.60
C LEU A 183 -12.32 8.02 -14.10
N ARG A 184 -13.29 8.04 -15.04
CA ARG A 184 -14.72 8.01 -14.76
C ARG A 184 -15.21 6.70 -14.16
N SER A 185 -14.87 5.53 -14.70
CA SER A 185 -15.25 4.24 -14.13
C SER A 185 -14.77 4.06 -12.68
N ARG A 186 -13.54 4.46 -12.36
CA ARG A 186 -13.00 4.41 -10.99
C ARG A 186 -13.69 5.41 -10.08
N ALA A 187 -13.91 6.64 -10.54
CA ALA A 187 -14.65 7.62 -9.76
C ALA A 187 -16.07 7.12 -9.41
N ILE A 188 -16.76 6.50 -10.37
CA ILE A 188 -18.11 5.92 -10.21
C ILE A 188 -18.09 4.71 -9.26
N GLU A 189 -17.26 3.69 -9.53
CA GLU A 189 -17.34 2.41 -8.81
C GLU A 189 -16.75 2.49 -7.39
N THR A 190 -15.79 3.39 -7.16
CA THR A 190 -15.21 3.64 -5.83
C THR A 190 -15.90 4.79 -5.09
N GLN A 191 -16.71 5.60 -5.79
CA GLN A 191 -17.40 6.77 -5.25
C GLN A 191 -16.40 7.73 -4.60
N CYS A 192 -15.39 8.13 -5.39
CA CYS A 192 -14.25 8.97 -5.02
C CYS A 192 -13.98 10.00 -6.12
N PHE A 193 -13.36 11.14 -5.74
CA PHE A 193 -12.73 12.02 -6.73
C PHE A 193 -11.52 11.32 -7.35
N VAL A 194 -11.27 11.58 -8.64
CA VAL A 194 -10.09 11.10 -9.36
C VAL A 194 -9.35 12.30 -9.95
N LEU A 195 -8.08 12.44 -9.58
CA LEU A 195 -7.20 13.55 -9.94
C LEU A 195 -6.03 12.99 -10.76
N ALA A 196 -6.00 13.26 -12.07
CA ALA A 196 -5.08 12.61 -12.99
C ALA A 196 -4.25 13.62 -13.78
N ALA A 197 -3.09 13.99 -13.23
CA ALA A 197 -2.09 14.78 -13.95
C ALA A 197 -1.46 13.96 -15.08
N ALA A 198 -1.25 14.58 -16.24
CA ALA A 198 -0.81 13.87 -17.45
C ALA A 198 0.41 14.49 -18.14
N GLN A 199 1.20 13.63 -18.77
CA GLN A 199 2.17 14.05 -19.80
C GLN A 199 1.44 14.28 -21.13
N VAL A 200 1.91 15.23 -21.94
CA VAL A 200 1.33 15.54 -23.26
C VAL A 200 2.39 15.78 -24.34
N GLY A 201 2.06 15.42 -25.58
CA GLY A 201 2.88 15.74 -26.75
C GLY A 201 4.14 14.90 -26.87
N HIS A 202 5.08 15.33 -27.71
CA HIS A 202 6.32 14.60 -28.00
C HIS A 202 7.43 14.97 -27.01
N HIS A 203 7.91 13.97 -26.28
CA HIS A 203 9.06 14.09 -25.37
C HIS A 203 10.40 13.96 -26.11
N ASN A 204 10.40 13.12 -27.16
CA ASN A 204 11.50 12.88 -28.08
C ASN A 204 10.95 12.17 -29.34
N ASN A 205 11.82 11.84 -30.30
CA ASN A 205 11.45 11.21 -31.58
C ASN A 205 10.77 9.83 -31.46
N LYS A 206 10.76 9.20 -30.28
CA LYS A 206 10.22 7.85 -30.05
C LYS A 206 9.09 7.78 -29.03
N ARG A 207 8.84 8.84 -28.25
CA ARG A 207 7.83 8.85 -27.19
C ARG A 207 6.93 10.08 -27.28
N GLN A 208 5.64 9.82 -27.39
CA GLN A 208 4.56 10.80 -27.31
C GLN A 208 3.58 10.38 -26.20
N SER A 209 3.01 11.34 -25.49
CA SER A 209 1.94 11.12 -24.52
C SER A 209 0.64 11.84 -24.94
N TRP A 210 -0.47 11.27 -24.48
CA TRP A 210 -1.83 11.66 -24.88
C TRP A 210 -2.27 13.04 -24.37
N GLY A 211 -1.82 13.45 -23.18
CA GLY A 211 -2.39 14.59 -22.47
C GLY A 211 -3.72 14.23 -21.81
N HIS A 212 -4.69 15.14 -21.92
CA HIS A 212 -5.98 15.07 -21.25
C HIS A 212 -5.89 14.88 -19.72
N ALA A 213 -5.04 15.67 -19.04
CA ALA A 213 -5.03 15.71 -17.59
C ALA A 213 -6.43 16.08 -17.07
N LEU A 214 -6.96 15.24 -16.18
CA LEU A 214 -8.40 15.10 -15.95
C LEU A 214 -8.73 15.17 -14.46
N ILE A 215 -9.87 15.79 -14.15
CA ILE A 215 -10.49 15.78 -12.83
C ILE A 215 -11.89 15.20 -12.97
N VAL A 216 -12.23 14.20 -12.16
CA VAL A 216 -13.56 13.55 -12.15
C VAL A 216 -14.14 13.51 -10.74
N ASP A 217 -15.43 13.78 -10.62
CA ASP A 217 -16.19 13.70 -9.35
C ASP A 217 -16.65 12.26 -9.00
N PRO A 218 -17.09 12.01 -7.75
CA PRO A 218 -17.57 10.68 -7.31
C PRO A 218 -18.81 10.14 -8.05
N TRP A 219 -19.42 10.90 -8.96
CA TRP A 219 -20.52 10.49 -9.82
C TRP A 219 -20.06 10.20 -11.26
N GLY A 220 -18.77 10.35 -11.56
CA GLY A 220 -18.20 10.16 -12.89
C GLY A 220 -18.36 11.34 -13.83
N LYS A 221 -18.69 12.54 -13.31
CA LYS A 221 -18.71 13.77 -14.10
C LYS A 221 -17.29 14.33 -14.21
N ILE A 222 -16.85 14.62 -15.43
CA ILE A 222 -15.62 15.37 -15.66
C ILE A 222 -15.84 16.80 -15.16
N LEU A 223 -14.98 17.24 -14.24
CA LEU A 223 -14.98 18.62 -13.73
C LEU A 223 -14.00 19.50 -14.52
N ALA A 224 -12.90 18.91 -15.02
CA ALA A 224 -11.97 19.56 -15.94
C ALA A 224 -11.23 18.54 -16.82
N ASP A 225 -10.89 18.95 -18.04
CA ASP A 225 -9.98 18.28 -18.98
C ASP A 225 -9.07 19.35 -19.61
N LEU A 226 -7.75 19.15 -19.57
CA LEU A 226 -6.77 20.05 -20.20
C LEU A 226 -6.52 19.78 -21.69
N GLY A 227 -7.05 18.69 -22.25
CA GLY A 227 -6.94 18.34 -23.67
C GLY A 227 -5.48 18.22 -24.12
N GLU A 228 -5.17 18.80 -25.28
CA GLU A 228 -3.82 18.78 -25.89
C GLU A 228 -2.90 19.93 -25.44
N LYS A 229 -3.32 20.77 -24.46
CA LYS A 229 -2.54 21.94 -24.04
C LYS A 229 -1.19 21.55 -23.45
N LYS A 230 -0.09 22.04 -24.00
CA LYS A 230 1.28 21.56 -23.67
C LYS A 230 1.74 21.81 -22.23
N LEU A 231 1.32 22.91 -21.62
CA LEU A 231 1.68 23.32 -20.26
C LEU A 231 0.51 24.13 -19.69
N ASP A 232 -0.29 23.53 -18.81
CA ASP A 232 -1.45 24.19 -18.20
C ASP A 232 -1.89 23.53 -16.88
N VAL A 233 -2.80 24.17 -16.16
CA VAL A 233 -3.37 23.70 -14.90
C VAL A 233 -4.89 23.81 -14.89
N ALA A 234 -5.55 22.78 -14.37
CA ALA A 234 -6.97 22.79 -14.05
C ALA A 234 -7.15 22.82 -12.53
N THR A 235 -7.94 23.77 -12.02
CA THR A 235 -8.25 23.84 -10.58
C THR A 235 -9.68 23.42 -10.27
N VAL A 236 -9.88 22.80 -9.11
CA VAL A 236 -11.22 22.46 -8.61
C VAL A 236 -11.29 22.53 -7.08
N GLU A 237 -12.46 22.85 -6.54
CA GLU A 237 -12.74 22.68 -5.10
C GLU A 237 -13.11 21.22 -4.81
N ILE A 238 -12.45 20.61 -3.82
CA ILE A 238 -12.78 19.24 -3.39
C ILE A 238 -13.89 19.28 -2.35
N ASP A 239 -15.12 18.99 -2.81
CA ASP A 239 -16.31 18.91 -1.97
C ASP A 239 -16.48 17.52 -1.33
N LEU A 240 -15.79 17.28 -0.21
CA LEU A 240 -15.94 16.03 0.54
C LEU A 240 -17.35 15.83 1.13
N ASP A 241 -18.09 16.91 1.40
CA ASP A 241 -19.47 16.83 1.92
C ASP A 241 -20.44 16.24 0.88
N SER A 242 -20.08 16.28 -0.42
CA SER A 242 -20.84 15.63 -1.51
C SER A 242 -20.72 14.10 -1.54
N VAL A 243 -19.66 13.53 -0.95
CA VAL A 243 -19.30 12.11 -1.08
C VAL A 243 -20.29 11.21 -0.33
N GLU A 244 -20.63 11.55 0.91
CA GLU A 244 -21.51 10.71 1.74
C GLU A 244 -22.97 10.68 1.23
N PRO A 245 -23.57 11.80 0.74
CA PRO A 245 -24.84 11.77 0.02
C PRO A 245 -24.84 10.86 -1.21
N ILE A 246 -23.74 10.81 -1.98
CA ILE A 246 -23.60 9.91 -3.13
C ILE A 246 -23.57 8.45 -2.68
N ARG A 247 -22.75 8.12 -1.67
CA ARG A 247 -22.66 6.78 -1.09
C ARG A 247 -23.95 6.32 -0.41
N SER A 248 -24.71 7.24 0.18
CA SER A 248 -26.01 6.96 0.79
C SER A 248 -27.11 6.69 -0.25
N ARG A 249 -27.12 7.41 -1.39
CA ARG A 249 -28.10 7.20 -2.48
C ARG A 249 -27.77 5.98 -3.34
N MET A 250 -26.49 5.65 -3.49
CA MET A 250 -26.01 4.53 -4.27
C MET A 250 -25.02 3.70 -3.43
N PRO A 251 -25.50 2.87 -2.48
CA PRO A 251 -24.64 2.20 -1.50
C PRO A 251 -23.97 0.93 -2.07
N CYS A 252 -23.25 1.06 -3.19
CA CYS A 252 -22.58 -0.03 -3.90
C CYS A 252 -21.77 -0.96 -2.99
N PHE A 253 -21.02 -0.39 -2.05
CA PHE A 253 -20.19 -1.15 -1.11
C PHE A 253 -21.01 -1.97 -0.09
N LYS A 254 -22.26 -1.61 0.20
CA LYS A 254 -23.18 -2.41 1.03
C LYS A 254 -23.89 -3.51 0.22
N HIS A 255 -23.83 -3.44 -1.11
CA HIS A 255 -24.44 -4.40 -2.04
C HIS A 255 -23.42 -5.40 -2.62
N ARG A 256 -22.16 -5.36 -2.16
CA ARG A 256 -21.17 -6.38 -2.53
C ARG A 256 -21.63 -7.75 -2.05
N ARG A 257 -21.43 -8.75 -2.90
CA ARG A 257 -21.77 -10.15 -2.62
C ARG A 257 -20.57 -10.86 -2.03
N ASP A 258 -20.23 -10.47 -0.80
CA ASP A 258 -19.09 -11.00 -0.05
C ASP A 258 -19.23 -12.51 0.26
N ASP A 259 -20.43 -13.08 0.04
CA ASP A 259 -20.76 -14.51 0.05
C ASP A 259 -20.42 -15.24 -1.26
N LEU A 260 -20.23 -14.52 -2.38
CA LEU A 260 -19.88 -15.07 -3.70
C LEU A 260 -18.45 -14.75 -4.13
N TYR A 261 -17.92 -13.58 -3.72
CA TYR A 261 -16.56 -13.15 -4.03
C TYR A 261 -15.97 -12.37 -2.85
N SER A 262 -14.64 -12.35 -2.72
CA SER A 262 -13.94 -11.45 -1.80
C SER A 262 -12.70 -10.90 -2.47
N LEU A 263 -12.43 -9.61 -2.27
CA LEU A 263 -11.23 -8.95 -2.78
C LEU A 263 -10.18 -8.93 -1.67
N ALA A 264 -9.36 -9.98 -1.59
CA ALA A 264 -8.26 -10.06 -0.65
C ALA A 264 -7.01 -9.34 -1.19
N ALA A 265 -6.55 -8.31 -0.47
CA ALA A 265 -5.29 -7.62 -0.74
C ALA A 265 -4.13 -8.39 -0.08
N TYR A 266 -3.35 -9.12 -0.87
CA TYR A 266 -2.20 -9.86 -0.37
C TYR A 266 -1.01 -8.92 -0.11
N GLY A 267 -0.31 -9.14 1.01
CA GLY A 267 0.92 -8.41 1.36
C GLY A 267 0.71 -7.19 2.26
N GLU A 268 -0.53 -6.75 2.51
CA GLU A 268 -0.79 -5.74 3.55
C GLU A 268 -0.45 -6.28 4.94
N GLY A 269 0.37 -5.52 5.66
CA GLY A 269 0.72 -5.80 7.04
C GLY A 269 2.04 -5.18 7.49
N THR A 270 2.24 -5.13 8.80
CA THR A 270 3.39 -4.53 9.47
C THR A 270 4.07 -5.52 10.40
N THR A 271 5.38 -5.35 10.58
CA THR A 271 6.15 -5.98 11.67
C THR A 271 6.34 -5.02 12.85
N GLU A 272 5.79 -3.81 12.77
CA GLU A 272 5.78 -2.79 13.84
C GLU A 272 4.31 -2.53 14.24
N PRO A 273 3.72 -3.36 15.13
CA PRO A 273 2.36 -3.18 15.61
C PRO A 273 2.26 -1.93 16.48
N GLN A 274 1.22 -1.13 16.26
CA GLN A 274 1.11 0.20 16.89
C GLN A 274 0.35 0.18 18.23
N GLN A 275 -0.46 -0.84 18.47
CA GLN A 275 -1.37 -0.93 19.62
C GLN A 275 -1.48 -2.35 20.19
N ASP A 276 -1.94 -2.45 21.43
CA ASP A 276 -2.33 -3.71 22.06
C ASP A 276 -3.63 -4.25 21.44
N TYR A 277 -3.84 -5.57 21.51
CA TYR A 277 -5.03 -6.25 21.00
C TYR A 277 -5.68 -7.16 22.04
N MET A 278 -7.01 -7.31 21.99
CA MET A 278 -7.76 -8.16 22.91
C MET A 278 -7.86 -9.60 22.37
N PHE A 279 -7.43 -10.57 23.17
CA PHE A 279 -7.56 -12.00 22.93
C PHE A 279 -8.58 -12.60 23.91
N ALA A 280 -9.85 -12.54 23.52
CA ALA A 280 -10.98 -12.53 24.45
C ALA A 280 -10.74 -11.44 25.52
N ASP A 281 -10.80 -11.78 26.81
CA ASP A 281 -10.58 -10.84 27.91
C ASP A 281 -9.10 -10.53 28.21
N ASN A 282 -8.16 -11.16 27.49
CA ASN A 282 -6.72 -10.98 27.72
C ASN A 282 -6.15 -9.86 26.84
N CYS A 283 -5.39 -8.93 27.44
CA CYS A 283 -4.67 -7.90 26.69
C CYS A 283 -3.32 -8.45 26.17
N ILE A 284 -3.21 -8.60 24.85
CA ILE A 284 -1.95 -8.95 24.18
C ILE A 284 -1.15 -7.67 23.92
N LYS A 285 -0.01 -7.56 24.59
CA LYS A 285 0.91 -6.43 24.47
C LYS A 285 1.57 -6.38 23.11
N LYS A 286 1.56 -5.21 22.47
CA LYS A 286 2.15 -5.00 21.13
C LYS A 286 3.61 -5.47 21.05
N GLU A 287 4.35 -5.40 22.15
CA GLU A 287 5.74 -5.86 22.24
C GLU A 287 5.87 -7.38 22.02
N THR A 288 4.80 -8.17 22.24
CA THR A 288 4.72 -9.62 21.96
C THR A 288 4.12 -9.98 20.60
N ILE A 289 3.60 -8.99 19.86
CA ILE A 289 3.03 -9.14 18.52
C ILE A 289 4.15 -8.94 17.50
N PHE A 290 4.36 -9.90 16.59
CA PHE A 290 5.46 -9.84 15.62
C PHE A 290 5.00 -9.62 14.18
N PHE A 291 3.70 -9.78 13.91
CA PHE A 291 3.08 -9.42 12.64
C PHE A 291 1.62 -9.01 12.81
N GLU A 292 1.16 -8.08 11.99
CA GLU A 292 -0.21 -7.56 11.97
C GLU A 292 -0.63 -7.29 10.52
N SER A 293 -1.79 -7.79 10.08
CA SER A 293 -2.43 -7.55 8.79
C SER A 293 -3.71 -6.70 8.98
N PRO A 294 -4.50 -6.37 7.94
CA PRO A 294 -5.75 -5.61 8.12
C PRO A 294 -6.75 -6.27 9.09
N HIS A 295 -6.87 -7.60 9.07
CA HIS A 295 -7.87 -8.32 9.88
C HIS A 295 -7.29 -9.24 10.97
N SER A 296 -5.99 -9.56 10.94
CA SER A 296 -5.36 -10.54 11.84
C SER A 296 -4.06 -10.03 12.48
N TYR A 297 -3.60 -10.73 13.50
CA TYR A 297 -2.31 -10.49 14.15
C TYR A 297 -1.70 -11.81 14.66
N ALA A 298 -0.37 -11.87 14.69
CA ALA A 298 0.40 -13.02 15.13
C ALA A 298 1.29 -12.65 16.32
N PHE A 299 1.26 -13.47 17.37
CA PHE A 299 1.86 -13.15 18.66
C PHE A 299 2.46 -14.37 19.37
N THR A 300 3.45 -14.10 20.22
CA THR A 300 4.18 -15.13 20.96
C THR A 300 3.34 -15.71 22.08
N ASN A 301 3.29 -17.04 22.16
CA ASN A 301 2.43 -17.77 23.10
C ASN A 301 2.99 -17.69 24.54
N ILE A 302 2.13 -17.77 25.56
CA ILE A 302 2.55 -17.88 26.97
C ILE A 302 3.01 -19.31 27.31
N CYS A 303 2.38 -20.33 26.75
CA CYS A 303 2.65 -21.74 27.03
C CYS A 303 2.89 -22.52 25.74
N CYS A 304 4.16 -22.65 25.35
CA CYS A 304 4.54 -23.40 24.16
C CYS A 304 4.34 -24.91 24.32
N VAL A 305 4.01 -25.57 23.21
CA VAL A 305 3.86 -27.04 23.12
C VAL A 305 5.12 -27.65 22.50
N VAL A 306 5.68 -26.94 21.52
CA VAL A 306 7.04 -27.10 20.99
C VAL A 306 7.69 -25.71 20.89
N GLU A 307 9.01 -25.64 20.76
CA GLU A 307 9.71 -24.38 20.45
C GLU A 307 9.18 -23.80 19.13
N GLY A 308 8.91 -22.48 19.10
CA GLY A 308 8.32 -21.81 17.95
C GLY A 308 6.78 -21.88 17.89
N HIS A 309 6.11 -22.43 18.92
CA HIS A 309 4.64 -22.40 19.01
C HIS A 309 4.13 -20.96 19.20
N VAL A 310 3.52 -20.40 18.14
CA VAL A 310 2.88 -19.09 18.13
C VAL A 310 1.38 -19.19 17.85
N LEU A 311 0.66 -18.11 18.10
CA LEU A 311 -0.76 -17.98 17.79
C LEU A 311 -0.99 -16.92 16.70
N VAL A 312 -1.94 -17.19 15.80
CA VAL A 312 -2.49 -16.21 14.85
C VAL A 312 -3.98 -16.06 15.13
N SER A 313 -4.47 -14.84 15.31
CA SER A 313 -5.86 -14.55 15.70
C SER A 313 -6.40 -13.34 14.95
N THR A 314 -7.73 -13.18 14.89
CA THR A 314 -8.40 -12.05 14.26
C THR A 314 -8.43 -10.84 15.18
N LYS A 315 -8.34 -9.62 14.64
CA LYS A 315 -8.47 -8.38 15.43
C LYS A 315 -9.87 -8.20 16.02
N ARG A 316 -10.90 -8.64 15.29
CA ARG A 316 -12.29 -8.68 15.78
C ARG A 316 -12.45 -9.90 16.68
N VAL A 317 -12.78 -9.68 17.95
CA VAL A 317 -13.01 -10.76 18.91
C VAL A 317 -14.26 -11.56 18.53
N VAL A 318 -14.05 -12.75 17.97
CA VAL A 318 -15.11 -13.74 17.68
C VAL A 318 -14.78 -15.11 18.26
N PRO A 319 -15.72 -15.79 18.93
CA PRO A 319 -15.42 -17.07 19.56
C PRO A 319 -15.27 -18.22 18.56
N ARG A 320 -15.93 -18.18 17.39
CA ARG A 320 -16.04 -19.31 16.48
C ARG A 320 -15.66 -18.98 15.04
N LEU A 321 -15.10 -19.96 14.32
CA LEU A 321 -14.74 -19.83 12.90
C LEU A 321 -15.92 -19.46 12.01
N LYS A 322 -17.11 -20.02 12.29
CA LYS A 322 -18.35 -19.74 11.56
C LYS A 322 -18.89 -18.31 11.70
N ASP A 323 -18.36 -17.52 12.64
CA ASP A 323 -18.78 -16.14 12.90
C ASP A 323 -17.84 -15.12 12.22
N LEU A 324 -16.85 -15.59 11.45
CA LEU A 324 -15.96 -14.81 10.58
C LEU A 324 -16.62 -14.46 9.25
N ASN A 325 -16.23 -13.31 8.68
CA ASN A 325 -16.56 -12.97 7.29
C ASN A 325 -15.46 -13.45 6.30
N THR A 326 -15.76 -13.44 5.01
CA THR A 326 -14.87 -13.96 3.95
C THR A 326 -13.51 -13.26 3.89
N ALA A 327 -13.44 -11.96 4.21
CA ALA A 327 -12.18 -11.22 4.24
C ALA A 327 -11.30 -11.66 5.44
N GLU A 328 -11.90 -11.83 6.62
CA GLU A 328 -11.22 -12.34 7.81
C GLU A 328 -10.76 -13.79 7.63
N ILE A 329 -11.57 -14.66 7.01
CA ILE A 329 -11.19 -16.05 6.72
C ILE A 329 -9.97 -16.10 5.78
N SER A 330 -10.01 -15.30 4.70
CA SER A 330 -8.92 -15.25 3.71
C SER A 330 -7.63 -14.68 4.31
N ASP A 331 -7.73 -13.57 5.04
CA ASP A 331 -6.59 -12.94 5.71
C ASP A 331 -6.00 -13.85 6.80
N LEU A 332 -6.81 -14.40 7.71
CA LEU A 332 -6.36 -15.26 8.80
C LEU A 332 -5.55 -16.47 8.30
N PHE A 333 -6.06 -17.17 7.27
CA PHE A 333 -5.34 -18.31 6.69
C PHE A 333 -4.08 -17.88 5.92
N THR A 334 -4.14 -16.74 5.20
CA THR A 334 -2.98 -16.16 4.51
C THR A 334 -1.85 -15.80 5.49
N VAL A 335 -2.20 -15.16 6.61
CA VAL A 335 -1.25 -14.84 7.69
C VAL A 335 -0.71 -16.13 8.32
N THR A 336 -1.57 -17.11 8.59
CA THR A 336 -1.16 -18.43 9.10
C THR A 336 -0.10 -19.08 8.21
N CYS A 337 -0.31 -19.14 6.88
CA CYS A 337 0.67 -19.67 5.93
C CYS A 337 1.92 -18.79 5.79
N ARG A 338 1.83 -17.47 5.97
CA ARG A 338 3.01 -16.57 6.03
C ARG A 338 3.86 -16.86 7.26
N ILE A 339 3.23 -16.99 8.43
CA ILE A 339 3.92 -17.27 9.70
C ILE A 339 4.51 -18.67 9.71
N GLN A 340 3.80 -19.68 9.19
CA GLN A 340 4.34 -21.03 9.01
C GLN A 340 5.65 -21.03 8.21
N ARG A 341 5.65 -20.43 7.02
CA ARG A 341 6.85 -20.33 6.15
C ARG A 341 7.99 -19.56 6.82
N MET A 342 7.68 -18.54 7.64
CA MET A 342 8.70 -17.82 8.40
C MET A 342 9.32 -18.73 9.48
N LEU A 343 8.50 -19.43 10.26
CA LEU A 343 8.96 -20.31 11.34
C LEU A 343 9.80 -21.49 10.82
N GLU A 344 9.37 -22.12 9.73
CA GLU A 344 10.13 -23.20 9.08
C GLU A 344 11.51 -22.70 8.59
N ASN A 345 11.55 -21.52 7.95
CA ASN A 345 12.80 -20.89 7.53
C ASN A 345 13.69 -20.44 8.71
N PHE A 346 13.10 -20.00 9.81
CA PHE A 346 13.81 -19.53 11.01
C PHE A 346 14.43 -20.72 11.77
N TYR A 347 13.61 -21.73 12.09
CA TYR A 347 14.00 -22.91 12.87
C TYR A 347 14.64 -24.03 12.05
N LYS A 348 14.77 -23.87 10.72
CA LYS A 348 15.32 -24.85 9.78
C LYS A 348 14.57 -26.18 9.79
N THR A 349 13.24 -26.10 9.90
CA THR A 349 12.33 -27.25 9.79
C THR A 349 11.72 -27.32 8.38
N SER A 350 11.19 -28.49 8.02
CA SER A 350 10.50 -28.74 6.73
C SER A 350 9.03 -29.11 6.91
N ALA A 351 8.50 -28.96 8.13
CA ALA A 351 7.14 -29.31 8.49
C ALA A 351 6.65 -28.43 9.65
N SER A 352 5.33 -28.27 9.72
CA SER A 352 4.62 -27.62 10.81
C SER A 352 3.31 -28.35 11.11
N THR A 353 2.84 -28.27 12.35
CA THR A 353 1.45 -28.55 12.72
C THR A 353 0.71 -27.22 12.80
N VAL A 354 -0.34 -27.08 11.99
CA VAL A 354 -1.31 -25.98 12.09
C VAL A 354 -2.60 -26.56 12.66
N ASN A 355 -3.09 -26.01 13.76
CA ASN A 355 -4.30 -26.51 14.43
C ASN A 355 -5.21 -25.36 14.88
N VAL A 356 -6.52 -25.62 14.90
CA VAL A 356 -7.54 -24.73 15.45
C VAL A 356 -8.52 -25.54 16.28
N GLN A 357 -8.85 -25.03 17.46
CA GLN A 357 -9.83 -25.60 18.38
C GLN A 357 -11.10 -24.72 18.33
N ASP A 358 -12.11 -25.12 17.57
CA ASP A 358 -13.33 -24.33 17.35
C ASP A 358 -14.49 -24.81 18.24
N GLY A 359 -14.62 -24.19 19.42
CA GLY A 359 -15.62 -24.49 20.44
C GLY A 359 -15.13 -25.40 21.58
N PRO A 360 -15.82 -25.41 22.74
CA PRO A 360 -15.33 -26.08 23.95
C PRO A 360 -15.08 -27.59 23.78
N LEU A 361 -15.92 -28.29 23.02
CA LEU A 361 -15.76 -29.73 22.75
C LEU A 361 -14.58 -30.06 21.82
N ALA A 362 -14.00 -29.07 21.13
CA ALA A 362 -12.75 -29.20 20.39
C ALA A 362 -11.51 -28.84 21.25
N GLY A 363 -11.70 -28.57 22.54
CA GLY A 363 -10.65 -28.16 23.47
C GLY A 363 -10.35 -26.66 23.49
N GLN A 364 -11.21 -25.81 22.90
CA GLN A 364 -11.00 -24.36 22.88
C GLN A 364 -10.97 -23.78 24.30
N THR A 365 -9.83 -23.23 24.69
CA THR A 365 -9.60 -22.68 26.05
C THR A 365 -9.93 -21.18 26.16
N VAL A 366 -9.70 -20.42 25.09
CA VAL A 366 -9.98 -18.98 25.02
C VAL A 366 -11.09 -18.75 23.99
N PRO A 367 -12.19 -18.04 24.33
CA PRO A 367 -13.35 -17.83 23.44
C PRO A 367 -13.07 -16.74 22.38
N HIS A 368 -11.98 -16.92 21.64
CA HIS A 368 -11.60 -16.16 20.47
C HIS A 368 -10.96 -17.13 19.46
N VAL A 369 -11.25 -17.03 18.16
CA VAL A 369 -10.56 -17.79 17.11
C VAL A 369 -9.04 -17.57 17.19
N HIS A 370 -8.29 -18.66 17.25
CA HIS A 370 -6.84 -18.67 17.11
C HIS A 370 -6.35 -19.94 16.44
N PHE A 371 -5.36 -19.78 15.58
CA PHE A 371 -4.62 -20.87 14.95
C PHE A 371 -3.30 -21.05 15.69
N HIS A 372 -3.07 -22.26 16.18
CA HIS A 372 -1.77 -22.72 16.67
C HIS A 372 -0.87 -23.01 15.46
N VAL A 373 0.30 -22.36 15.40
CA VAL A 373 1.32 -22.63 14.39
C VAL A 373 2.57 -23.13 15.09
N MET A 374 2.95 -24.37 14.80
CA MET A 374 4.00 -25.10 15.51
C MET A 374 4.98 -25.72 14.51
N PRO A 375 6.20 -25.19 14.31
CA PRO A 375 7.21 -25.83 13.48
C PRO A 375 7.63 -27.16 14.13
N ARG A 376 7.78 -28.22 13.32
CA ARG A 376 7.96 -29.59 13.80
C ARG A 376 9.35 -30.13 13.49
N ARG A 377 9.89 -30.92 14.41
CA ARG A 377 11.17 -31.65 14.29
C ARG A 377 10.97 -33.13 14.53
N LEU A 378 11.91 -33.93 14.02
CA LEU A 378 11.99 -35.35 14.37
C LEU A 378 12.28 -35.46 15.87
N GLY A 379 11.42 -36.16 16.61
CA GLY A 379 11.56 -36.37 18.05
C GLY A 379 10.89 -35.35 18.96
N ASP A 380 10.09 -34.39 18.45
CA ASP A 380 9.26 -33.52 19.31
C ASP A 380 8.35 -34.34 20.26
N PHE A 381 7.85 -35.46 19.75
CA PHE A 381 6.94 -36.39 20.40
C PHE A 381 7.28 -37.82 19.97
N GLU A 382 6.98 -38.80 20.82
CA GLU A 382 7.08 -40.22 20.50
C GLU A 382 6.02 -40.62 19.45
N HIS A 383 4.84 -40.01 19.52
CA HIS A 383 3.77 -40.15 18.54
C HIS A 383 3.22 -38.75 18.19
N ASN A 384 3.06 -38.44 16.91
CA ASN A 384 2.69 -37.10 16.46
C ASN A 384 1.38 -36.56 17.06
N ASP A 385 0.39 -37.42 17.34
CA ASP A 385 -0.89 -37.04 17.93
C ASP A 385 -0.80 -36.65 19.42
N GLN A 386 0.35 -36.86 20.08
CA GLN A 386 0.59 -36.34 21.43
C GLN A 386 0.47 -34.80 21.47
N VAL A 387 0.69 -34.10 20.34
CA VAL A 387 0.50 -32.65 20.23
C VAL A 387 -0.91 -32.20 20.68
N TYR A 388 -1.95 -32.97 20.38
CA TYR A 388 -3.32 -32.64 20.77
C TYR A 388 -3.55 -32.80 22.29
N ARG A 389 -2.89 -33.78 22.91
CA ARG A 389 -2.89 -33.93 24.38
C ARG A 389 -2.12 -32.81 25.07
N MET A 390 -1.07 -32.28 24.45
CA MET A 390 -0.30 -31.15 25.01
C MET A 390 -1.02 -29.80 24.85
N LEU A 391 -1.87 -29.64 23.83
CA LEU A 391 -2.74 -28.48 23.68
C LEU A 391 -3.83 -28.44 24.77
N ASP A 392 -4.42 -29.59 25.11
CA ASP A 392 -5.40 -29.72 26.20
C ASP A 392 -4.87 -29.12 27.52
N ALA A 393 -5.65 -28.19 28.10
CA ALA A 393 -5.31 -27.54 29.36
C ALA A 393 -5.35 -28.47 30.58
N THR A 394 -6.06 -29.59 30.50
CA THR A 394 -6.24 -30.53 31.61
C THR A 394 -5.16 -31.60 31.71
N ALA A 395 -4.39 -31.81 30.62
CA ALA A 395 -3.56 -33.00 30.45
C ALA A 395 -2.05 -32.80 30.70
N SER A 396 -1.55 -31.57 30.86
CA SER A 396 -0.12 -31.31 31.06
C SER A 396 0.19 -30.14 32.01
N LYS A 397 1.30 -30.22 32.75
CA LYS A 397 1.88 -29.07 33.46
C LYS A 397 2.47 -28.11 32.44
N LYS A 398 1.76 -27.03 32.14
CA LYS A 398 2.24 -25.96 31.26
C LYS A 398 3.25 -25.09 32.02
N VAL A 399 4.41 -24.84 31.40
CA VAL A 399 5.42 -23.90 31.90
C VAL A 399 5.14 -22.55 31.25
N GLU A 400 4.78 -21.56 32.05
CA GLU A 400 4.53 -20.19 31.58
C GLU A 400 5.87 -19.49 31.31
N ARG A 401 5.97 -18.85 30.14
CA ARG A 401 7.11 -18.01 29.75
C ARG A 401 6.95 -16.59 30.25
N THR A 402 8.04 -15.93 30.62
CA THR A 402 7.98 -14.53 31.06
C THR A 402 7.63 -13.59 29.91
N ILE A 403 7.23 -12.36 30.24
CA ILE A 403 6.93 -11.36 29.22
C ILE A 403 8.19 -10.95 28.43
N GLU A 404 9.36 -10.91 29.09
CA GLU A 404 10.66 -10.59 28.48
C GLU A 404 11.08 -11.65 27.46
N GLU A 405 10.93 -12.94 27.77
CA GLU A 405 11.20 -14.04 26.84
C GLU A 405 10.33 -13.92 25.57
N ARG A 406 9.04 -13.63 25.78
CA ARG A 406 8.04 -13.47 24.71
C ARG A 406 8.27 -12.23 23.85
N ILE A 407 8.77 -11.13 24.44
CA ILE A 407 9.15 -9.91 23.72
C ILE A 407 10.41 -10.16 22.88
N LYS A 408 11.43 -10.82 23.44
CA LYS A 408 12.66 -11.16 22.74
C LYS A 408 12.40 -12.08 21.54
N GLU A 409 11.57 -13.11 21.73
CA GLU A 409 11.12 -13.99 20.64
C GLU A 409 10.38 -13.20 19.54
N ALA A 410 9.46 -12.29 19.92
CA ALA A 410 8.74 -11.46 18.96
C ALA A 410 9.68 -10.55 18.16
N GLN A 411 10.71 -9.96 18.79
CA GLN A 411 11.72 -9.14 18.11
C GLN A 411 12.46 -9.95 17.02
N SER A 412 12.95 -11.15 17.33
CA SER A 412 13.61 -12.01 16.34
C SER A 412 12.71 -12.41 15.18
N TYR A 413 11.41 -12.63 15.42
CA TYR A 413 10.45 -12.90 14.34
C TYR A 413 10.15 -11.67 13.47
N ARG A 414 10.15 -10.45 14.03
CA ARG A 414 10.02 -9.21 13.23
C ARG A 414 11.20 -9.05 12.27
N GLU A 415 12.42 -9.34 12.72
CA GLU A 415 13.63 -9.32 11.89
C GLU A 415 13.60 -10.40 10.79
N ALA A 416 13.18 -11.61 11.14
CA ALA A 416 12.99 -12.69 10.18
C ALA A 416 11.97 -12.32 9.08
N LEU A 417 10.84 -11.71 9.45
CA LEU A 417 9.81 -11.26 8.52
C LEU A 417 10.24 -10.08 7.62
N ARG A 418 11.24 -9.28 8.03
CA ARG A 418 11.83 -8.20 7.20
C ARG A 418 12.83 -8.72 6.19
N THR A 419 13.55 -9.79 6.53
CA THR A 419 14.62 -10.38 5.70
C THR A 419 14.11 -11.48 4.76
N MET A 420 12.96 -12.09 5.08
CA MET A 420 12.25 -13.01 4.21
C MET A 420 11.74 -12.30 2.96
N LYS A 421 12.25 -12.68 1.78
CA LYS A 421 11.65 -12.30 0.49
C LYS A 421 10.21 -12.82 0.45
N GLN A 422 9.27 -11.95 0.07
CA GLN A 422 7.83 -12.28 -0.02
C GLN A 422 7.56 -13.33 -1.11
#